data_AF-A0A535THX0-F1
#
_entry.id   AF-A0A535THX0-F1
#
_cell.length_a   1.000
_cell.length_b   1.000
_cell.length_c   1.000
_cell.angle_alpha   90.00
_cell.angle_beta   90.00
_cell.angle_gamma   90.00
#
_symmetry.space_group_name_H-M   'P 1'
#
loop_
_entity.id
_entity.type
_entity.pdbx_description
1 polymer ?
#
loop_
_entity_poly.entity_id
_entity_poly.type
_entity_poly.pdbx_seq_one_letter_code
_entity_poly.pdbx_strand_id
1 'polypeptide(L)'
;FEPERVARMSARDVDRLAGDSRVIRNVPKIEATVLNAKEVVAIGKTPDRFRAYLRSLGPPTEATAALRKRFRYLGDHGTYYFLWSVGEKVPPWDEWSSRPSKPPARTTANPRKSSAKRARA
;
A
#
# COMPACT_ATOMS: atom_id res chain seq x y z
N PHE A 1 -11.05 -13.84 0.41
CA PHE A 1 -10.18 -12.99 1.25
C PHE A 1 -11.09 -12.36 2.28
N GLU A 2 -10.92 -12.65 3.58
CA GLU A 2 -11.77 -12.12 4.66
C GLU A 2 -11.04 -11.00 5.42
N PRO A 3 -11.37 -9.71 5.18
CA PRO A 3 -10.58 -8.59 5.72
C PRO A 3 -10.46 -8.61 7.24
N GLU A 4 -11.52 -8.98 7.94
CA GLU A 4 -11.53 -9.01 9.41
C GLU A 4 -10.60 -10.07 9.98
N ARG A 5 -10.56 -11.24 9.34
CA ARG A 5 -9.66 -12.33 9.75
C ARG A 5 -8.21 -11.95 9.51
N VAL A 6 -7.93 -11.32 8.38
CA VAL A 6 -6.58 -10.88 8.01
C VAL A 6 -6.12 -9.72 8.88
N ALA A 7 -6.99 -8.76 9.20
CA ALA A 7 -6.68 -7.60 10.04
C ALA A 7 -6.26 -7.98 11.48
N ARG A 8 -6.69 -9.16 11.96
CA ARG A 8 -6.34 -9.71 13.29
C ARG A 8 -5.07 -10.56 13.30
N MET A 9 -4.41 -10.77 12.15
CA MET A 9 -3.18 -11.56 12.10
C MET A 9 -2.07 -10.93 12.96
N SER A 10 -1.41 -11.78 13.74
CA SER A 10 -0.30 -11.43 14.62
C SER A 10 1.05 -11.52 13.90
N ALA A 11 2.13 -11.06 14.53
CA ALA A 11 3.49 -11.28 14.03
C ALA A 11 3.78 -12.78 13.81
N ARG A 12 3.30 -13.65 14.71
CA ARG A 12 3.43 -15.10 14.58
C ARG A 12 2.72 -15.65 13.34
N ASP A 13 1.60 -15.05 12.93
CA ASP A 13 0.91 -15.43 11.70
C ASP A 13 1.71 -15.02 10.46
N VAL A 14 2.35 -13.85 10.49
CA VAL A 14 3.25 -13.37 9.44
C VAL A 14 4.44 -14.32 9.31
N ASP A 15 5.09 -14.67 10.43
CA ASP A 15 6.23 -15.61 10.44
C ASP A 15 5.84 -16.98 9.90
N ARG A 16 4.67 -17.49 10.29
CA ARG A 16 4.14 -18.75 9.76
C ARG A 16 3.93 -18.68 8.25
N LEU A 17 3.39 -17.58 7.73
CA LEU A 17 3.20 -17.38 6.29
C LEU A 17 4.52 -17.20 5.54
N ALA A 18 5.54 -16.61 6.16
CA ALA A 18 6.86 -16.48 5.58
C ALA A 18 7.53 -17.85 5.29
N GLY A 19 7.14 -18.89 6.04
CA GLY A 19 7.55 -20.28 5.79
C GLY A 19 6.64 -21.07 4.84
N ASP A 20 5.46 -20.56 4.49
CA ASP A 20 4.47 -21.28 3.67
C ASP A 20 4.79 -21.15 2.18
N SER A 21 5.06 -22.28 1.51
CA SER A 21 5.43 -22.30 0.08
C SER A 21 4.28 -22.00 -0.86
N ARG A 22 3.03 -22.00 -0.38
CA ARG A 22 1.83 -21.70 -1.18
C ARG A 22 1.62 -20.19 -1.38
N VAL A 23 2.39 -19.36 -0.69
CA VAL A 23 2.34 -17.90 -0.82
C VAL A 23 3.70 -17.35 -1.27
N ILE A 24 3.69 -16.13 -1.79
CA ILE A 24 4.94 -15.39 -2.03
C ILE A 24 5.54 -15.06 -0.66
N ARG A 25 6.67 -15.70 -0.34
CA ARG A 25 7.42 -15.56 0.94
C ARG A 25 8.17 -14.23 1.04
N ASN A 26 7.46 -13.13 0.84
CA ASN A 26 7.98 -11.78 1.00
C ASN A 26 7.33 -11.15 2.24
N VAL A 27 8.08 -11.13 3.35
CA VAL A 27 7.59 -10.66 4.66
C VAL A 27 6.98 -9.26 4.58
N PRO A 28 7.64 -8.24 3.98
CA PRO A 28 7.04 -6.91 3.83
C PRO A 28 5.68 -6.88 3.11
N LYS A 29 5.48 -7.72 2.09
CA LYS A 29 4.18 -7.81 1.37
C LYS A 29 3.11 -8.52 2.21
N ILE A 30 3.49 -9.50 3.01
CA ILE A 30 2.57 -10.18 3.92
C ILE A 30 2.10 -9.20 5.01
N GLU A 31 3.01 -8.47 5.64
CA GLU A 31 2.69 -7.42 6.62
C GLU A 31 1.81 -6.33 6.01
N ALA A 32 2.14 -5.89 4.80
CA ALA A 32 1.33 -4.92 4.07
C ALA A 32 -0.09 -5.42 3.83
N THR A 33 -0.29 -6.71 3.59
CA THR A 33 -1.63 -7.30 3.42
C THR A 33 -2.44 -7.19 4.71
N VAL A 34 -1.82 -7.41 5.88
CA VAL A 34 -2.45 -7.23 7.20
C VAL A 34 -2.81 -5.76 7.44
N LEU A 35 -1.90 -4.83 7.14
CA LEU A 35 -2.15 -3.39 7.28
C LEU A 35 -3.27 -2.92 6.34
N ASN A 36 -3.26 -3.36 5.09
CA ASN A 36 -4.29 -3.04 4.11
C ASN A 36 -5.66 -3.62 4.51
N ALA A 37 -5.69 -4.81 5.11
CA ALA A 37 -6.92 -5.38 5.64
C ALA A 37 -7.53 -4.53 6.77
N LYS A 38 -6.69 -3.95 7.65
CA LYS A 38 -7.15 -3.02 8.69
C LYS A 38 -7.79 -1.77 8.07
N GLU A 39 -7.22 -1.23 6.99
CA GLU A 39 -7.79 -0.09 6.27
C GLU A 39 -9.14 -0.44 5.62
N VAL A 40 -9.26 -1.63 5.01
CA VAL A 40 -10.54 -2.11 4.44
C VAL A 40 -11.61 -2.23 5.53
N VAL A 41 -11.27 -2.77 6.70
CA VAL A 41 -12.19 -2.86 7.84
C VAL A 41 -12.62 -1.46 8.31
N ALA A 42 -11.67 -0.50 8.38
CA ALA A 42 -11.96 0.87 8.78
C ALA A 42 -12.86 1.63 7.79
N ILE A 43 -12.76 1.32 6.49
CA ILE A 43 -13.64 1.90 5.44
C ILE A 43 -15.04 1.26 5.47
N GLY A 44 -15.11 -0.02 5.79
CA GLY A 44 -16.30 -0.84 5.67
C GLY A 44 -16.00 -2.06 4.80
N LYS A 45 -16.02 -3.23 5.43
CA LYS A 45 -15.60 -4.52 4.86
C LYS A 45 -16.46 -5.04 3.70
N THR A 46 -17.65 -4.48 3.48
CA THR A 46 -18.53 -4.90 2.40
C THR A 46 -18.07 -4.31 1.07
N PRO A 47 -18.14 -5.05 -0.06
CA PRO A 47 -17.78 -4.54 -1.37
C PRO A 47 -18.45 -3.19 -1.72
N ASP A 48 -19.71 -3.01 -1.35
CA ASP A 48 -20.45 -1.79 -1.70
C ASP A 48 -19.98 -0.57 -0.91
N ARG A 49 -19.61 -0.73 0.37
CA ARG A 49 -18.97 0.34 1.15
C ARG A 49 -17.61 0.72 0.58
N PHE A 50 -16.82 -0.28 0.16
CA PHE A 50 -15.52 -0.01 -0.44
C PHE A 50 -15.64 0.71 -1.79
N ARG A 51 -16.59 0.28 -2.65
CA ARG A 51 -16.91 0.96 -3.91
C ARG A 51 -17.40 2.39 -3.68
N ALA A 52 -18.29 2.60 -2.71
CA ALA A 52 -18.76 3.93 -2.35
C ALA A 52 -17.60 4.84 -1.88
N TYR A 53 -16.67 4.28 -1.10
CA TYR A 53 -15.44 4.98 -0.73
C TYR A 53 -14.61 5.36 -1.95
N LEU A 54 -14.34 4.43 -2.88
CA LEU A 54 -13.57 4.75 -4.10
C LEU A 54 -14.20 5.90 -4.90
N ARG A 55 -15.53 5.86 -5.10
CA ARG A 55 -16.28 6.89 -5.82
C ARG A 55 -16.30 8.24 -5.11
N SER A 56 -16.12 8.26 -3.79
CA SER A 56 -15.99 9.50 -3.01
C SER A 56 -14.61 10.18 -3.12
N LEU A 57 -13.59 9.50 -3.66
CA LEU A 57 -12.23 10.04 -3.76
C LEU A 57 -12.04 11.05 -4.90
N GLY A 58 -13.06 11.24 -5.75
CA GLY A 58 -12.99 12.19 -6.86
C GLY A 58 -12.24 11.64 -8.08
N PRO A 59 -11.60 12.52 -8.88
CA PRO A 59 -10.90 12.14 -10.10
C PRO A 59 -9.77 11.12 -9.84
N PRO A 60 -9.35 10.34 -10.86
CA PRO A 60 -8.34 9.30 -10.68
C PRO A 60 -7.00 9.80 -10.12
N THR A 61 -6.66 11.06 -10.34
CA THR A 61 -5.45 11.70 -9.84
C THR A 61 -5.47 11.85 -8.31
N GLU A 62 -6.59 12.29 -7.76
CA GLU A 62 -6.85 12.45 -6.32
C GLU A 62 -7.04 11.08 -5.66
N ALA A 63 -7.80 10.19 -6.30
CA ALA A 63 -7.98 8.82 -5.86
C ALA A 63 -6.62 8.12 -5.72
N THR A 64 -5.69 8.31 -6.67
CA THR A 64 -4.35 7.73 -6.59
C THR A 64 -3.55 8.26 -5.42
N ALA A 65 -3.57 9.57 -5.18
CA ALA A 65 -2.87 10.16 -4.05
C ALA A 65 -3.43 9.67 -2.71
N ALA A 66 -4.76 9.56 -2.59
CA ALA A 66 -5.44 9.07 -1.40
C ALA A 66 -5.14 7.58 -1.15
N LEU A 67 -5.26 6.76 -2.19
CA LEU A 67 -4.99 5.33 -2.13
C LEU A 67 -3.53 5.03 -1.78
N ARG A 68 -2.57 5.72 -2.41
CA ARG A 68 -1.14 5.59 -2.11
C ARG A 68 -0.78 6.01 -0.68
N LYS A 69 -1.48 6.99 -0.12
CA LYS A 69 -1.29 7.43 1.28
C LYS A 69 -1.82 6.39 2.27
N ARG A 70 -2.97 5.80 1.95
CA ARG A 70 -3.69 4.91 2.87
C ARG A 70 -3.18 3.47 2.82
N PHE A 71 -3.02 2.92 1.63
CA PHE A 71 -2.64 1.52 1.41
C PHE A 71 -1.14 1.35 1.16
N ARG A 72 -0.61 0.22 1.62
CA ARG A 72 0.77 -0.21 1.40
C ARG A 72 0.88 -0.97 0.08
N TYR A 73 2.03 -0.84 -0.60
CA TYR A 73 2.30 -1.45 -1.91
C TYR A 73 1.33 -1.04 -3.03
N LEU A 74 0.65 0.09 -2.86
CA LEU A 74 -0.22 0.68 -3.87
C LEU A 74 0.46 1.91 -4.49
N GLY A 75 1.46 1.63 -5.34
CA GLY A 75 2.20 2.64 -6.12
C GLY A 75 1.39 3.15 -7.31
N ASP A 76 2.00 3.96 -8.18
CA ASP A 76 1.28 4.59 -9.30
C ASP A 76 0.69 3.55 -10.27
N HIS A 77 1.54 2.66 -10.82
CA HIS A 77 1.10 1.55 -11.66
C HIS A 77 0.13 0.60 -10.92
N GLY A 78 0.42 0.30 -9.64
CA GLY A 78 -0.44 -0.58 -8.85
C GLY A 78 -1.84 0.01 -8.63
N THR A 79 -1.92 1.31 -8.43
CA THR A 79 -3.19 2.02 -8.24
C THR A 79 -3.97 2.10 -9.55
N TYR A 80 -3.29 2.42 -10.65
CA TYR A 80 -3.90 2.40 -11.98
C TYR A 80 -4.53 1.03 -12.29
N TYR A 81 -3.73 -0.03 -12.17
CA TYR A 81 -4.18 -1.38 -12.47
C TYR A 81 -5.32 -1.81 -11.55
N PHE A 82 -5.24 -1.44 -10.27
CA PHE A 82 -6.32 -1.71 -9.31
C PHE A 82 -7.63 -1.03 -9.74
N LEU A 83 -7.63 0.29 -9.96
CA LEU A 83 -8.81 1.05 -10.36
C LEU A 83 -9.41 0.54 -11.68
N TRP A 84 -8.56 0.23 -12.66
CA TRP A 84 -8.97 -0.41 -13.91
C TRP A 84 -9.63 -1.78 -13.67
N SER A 85 -9.00 -2.64 -12.85
CA SER A 85 -9.48 -4.01 -12.60
C SER A 85 -10.84 -4.08 -11.89
N VAL A 86 -11.16 -3.06 -11.09
CA VAL A 86 -12.45 -2.96 -10.39
C VAL A 86 -13.50 -2.18 -11.18
N GLY A 87 -13.18 -1.78 -12.42
CA GLY A 87 -14.10 -1.13 -13.34
C GLY A 87 -14.32 0.38 -13.09
N GLU A 88 -13.43 1.03 -12.35
CA GLU A 88 -13.47 2.49 -12.21
C GLU A 88 -12.99 3.16 -13.52
N LYS A 89 -13.52 4.36 -13.78
CA LYS A 89 -13.15 5.13 -14.98
C LYS A 89 -11.74 5.68 -14.82
N VAL A 90 -10.78 5.09 -15.53
CA VAL A 90 -9.40 5.55 -15.63
C VAL A 90 -9.06 5.88 -17.09
N PRO A 91 -8.19 6.87 -17.36
CA PRO A 91 -7.71 7.15 -18.71
C PRO A 91 -6.87 5.97 -19.24
N PRO A 92 -6.56 5.93 -20.55
CA PRO A 92 -5.65 4.95 -21.11
C PRO A 92 -4.27 4.96 -20.42
N TRP A 93 -3.60 3.82 -20.41
CA TRP A 93 -2.31 3.66 -19.74
C TRP A 93 -1.23 4.61 -20.26
N ASP A 94 -1.19 4.87 -21.56
CA ASP A 94 -0.19 5.74 -22.18
C ASP A 94 -0.33 7.19 -21.67
N GLU A 95 -1.56 7.65 -21.52
CA GLU A 95 -1.87 8.96 -20.93
C GLU A 95 -1.52 8.98 -19.44
N TRP A 96 -1.82 7.90 -18.70
CA TRP A 96 -1.51 7.80 -17.28
C TRP A 96 -0.01 7.81 -16.99
N SER A 97 0.75 6.99 -17.70
CA SER A 97 2.18 6.76 -17.49
C SER A 97 3.05 7.94 -17.94
N SER A 98 2.54 8.74 -18.89
CA SER A 98 3.19 9.96 -19.37
C SER A 98 3.03 11.15 -18.42
N ARG A 99 2.29 10.99 -17.30
CA ARG A 99 2.10 12.06 -16.31
C ARG A 99 3.42 12.34 -15.59
N PRO A 100 3.79 13.62 -15.40
CA PRO A 100 4.99 13.94 -14.65
C PRO A 100 4.85 13.40 -13.23
N SER A 101 5.70 12.44 -12.86
CA SER A 101 5.74 11.91 -11.50
C SER A 101 6.09 13.07 -10.57
N LYS A 102 5.22 13.38 -9.59
CA LYS A 102 5.59 14.34 -8.54
C LYS A 102 6.84 13.80 -7.85
N PRO A 103 7.98 14.52 -7.85
CA PRO A 103 9.17 14.01 -7.21
C PRO A 103 8.86 13.70 -5.75
N PRO A 104 9.40 12.60 -5.18
CA PRO A 104 9.23 12.33 -3.77
C PRO A 104 9.67 13.58 -3.01
N ALA A 105 8.83 14.06 -2.09
CA ALA A 105 9.20 15.17 -1.22
C ALA A 105 10.55 14.81 -0.61
N ARG A 106 11.58 15.62 -0.91
CA ARG A 106 12.95 15.40 -0.46
C ARG A 106 12.92 15.41 1.07
N THR A 107 12.83 14.22 1.68
CA THR A 107 13.00 14.09 3.12
C THR A 107 14.42 14.53 3.41
N THR A 108 14.58 15.70 4.04
CA THR A 108 15.88 16.12 4.57
C THR A 108 16.32 15.01 5.52
N ALA A 109 17.30 14.22 5.08
CA ALA A 109 17.91 13.21 5.93
C ALA A 109 18.43 13.92 7.17
N ASN A 110 17.87 13.55 8.33
CA ASN A 110 18.39 13.98 9.62
C ASN A 110 19.84 13.45 9.71
N PRO A 111 20.88 14.30 9.86
CA PRO A 111 22.25 13.83 9.92
C PRO A 111 22.38 12.95 11.16
N ARG A 112 22.52 11.63 10.96
CA ARG A 112 22.80 10.70 12.05
C ARG A 112 24.05 11.20 12.77
N LYS A 113 23.92 11.43 14.08
CA LYS A 113 25.04 11.73 14.98
C LYS A 113 26.15 10.71 14.72
N SER A 114 27.33 11.20 14.34
CA SER A 114 28.56 10.44 14.26
C SER A 114 28.88 9.86 15.64
N SER A 115 28.66 8.56 15.82
CA SER A 115 29.22 7.84 16.96
C SER A 115 30.70 7.59 16.66
N ALA A 116 31.54 8.53 17.08
CA ALA A 116 32.99 8.35 17.08
C ALA A 116 33.36 7.24 18.09
N LYS A 117 33.51 6.01 17.61
CA LYS A 117 34.18 4.93 18.34
C LYS A 117 35.69 5.07 18.07
N ARG A 118 36.43 5.73 18.97
CA ARG A 118 37.89 5.70 18.94
C ARG A 118 38.41 4.37 19.49
N ALA A 119 39.19 3.74 18.62
CA ALA A 119 40.27 2.75 18.75
C ALA A 119 40.62 2.13 20.11
N ARG A 120 40.91 0.82 20.01
CA ARG A 120 41.79 0.03 20.89
C ARG A 120 43.17 0.69 21.08
N ALA A 121 43.69 0.59 22.29
CA ALA A 121 45.05 0.18 22.61
C ALA A 121 44.98 -0.62 23.91
#